data_AF-A0A9W8QUG7-F1
#
_entry.id   AF-A0A9W8QUG7-F1
#
_cell.length_a   1.000
_cell.length_b   1.000
_cell.length_c   1.000
_cell.angle_alpha   90.00
_cell.angle_beta   90.00
_cell.angle_gamma   90.00
#
_symmetry.space_group_name_H-M   'P 1'
#
loop_
_entity.id
_entity.type
_entity.pdbx_description
1 polymer ?
#
loop_
_entity_poly.entity_id
_entity_poly.type
_entity_poly.pdbx_seq_one_letter_code
_entity_poly.pdbx_strand_id
1 'polypeptide(L)'
;MRVTVLAPLGFAALAFAAPSALNSMSRNARSLFTESMNWMDDYYDPNTGYLFDFSATTALNHDTRSSVWYALGLLARNKGDDATEAEKIITNVIHAQYEDPKDEWYATYQKEREEPYVGSPHYPAKIYNSWDPNWRGFVGTTLIMAMEEYSAIISKSTQKLILQSLYNTTKGDEYRFGNTDNTKDNLYPAYSNPSIMRAFVSSWTGRRLHEKNMTASGEKYAKDIINLFNRANTLSEFNSGTYTGVSLFGLLLWSKYLPEDSVMTKEAPSMIEHTWEAIGQLWHPGMKNIAGPWDRSYGYDMNRYLILD
;
A
#
# COMPACT_ATOMS: atom_id res chain seq x y z
N MET A 1 42.13 -26.88 -50.97
CA MET A 1 41.00 -27.26 -50.10
C MET A 1 41.23 -26.58 -48.75
N ARG A 2 40.64 -25.40 -48.54
CA ARG A 2 40.76 -24.63 -47.29
C ARG A 2 39.59 -25.05 -46.39
N VAL A 3 39.90 -25.62 -45.22
CA VAL A 3 38.90 -25.92 -44.19
C VAL A 3 38.79 -24.69 -43.30
N THR A 4 37.64 -24.02 -43.39
CA THR A 4 37.26 -22.91 -42.52
C THR A 4 36.69 -23.51 -41.23
N VAL A 5 37.37 -23.31 -40.10
CA VAL A 5 36.81 -23.63 -38.78
C VAL A 5 36.08 -22.38 -38.29
N LEU A 6 34.74 -22.44 -38.26
CA LEU A 6 33.91 -21.48 -37.56
C LEU A 6 33.91 -21.85 -36.07
N ALA A 7 34.42 -20.96 -35.22
CA ALA A 7 34.19 -20.99 -33.78
C ALA A 7 32.92 -20.19 -33.47
N PRO A 8 31.95 -20.72 -32.70
CA PRO A 8 30.82 -19.93 -32.24
C PRO A 8 31.26 -19.09 -31.03
N LEU A 9 31.26 -17.76 -31.20
CA LEU A 9 31.32 -16.81 -30.09
C LEU A 9 29.96 -16.81 -29.39
N GLY A 10 29.84 -17.57 -28.31
CA GLY A 10 28.72 -17.45 -27.37
C GLY A 10 28.85 -16.15 -26.58
N PHE A 11 28.03 -15.15 -26.90
CA PHE A 11 27.80 -14.02 -26.01
C PHE A 11 26.91 -14.48 -24.86
N ALA A 12 27.53 -14.85 -23.74
CA ALA A 12 26.83 -14.91 -22.46
C ALA A 12 26.52 -13.46 -22.04
N ALA A 13 25.26 -13.05 -22.17
CA ALA A 13 24.78 -11.84 -21.55
C ALA A 13 24.87 -12.01 -20.03
N LEU A 14 25.88 -11.41 -19.41
CA LEU A 14 25.90 -11.21 -17.97
C LEU A 14 24.75 -10.26 -17.64
N ALA A 15 23.61 -10.81 -17.24
CA ALA A 15 22.56 -10.05 -16.61
C ALA A 15 23.13 -9.50 -15.29
N PHE A 16 23.56 -8.24 -15.30
CA PHE A 16 23.87 -7.54 -14.07
C PHE A 16 22.57 -7.45 -13.26
N ALA A 17 22.50 -8.18 -12.15
CA ALA A 17 21.41 -8.03 -11.19
C ALA A 17 21.35 -6.55 -10.77
N ALA A 18 20.14 -5.97 -10.79
CA ALA A 18 19.97 -4.59 -10.38
C ALA A 18 20.48 -4.41 -8.92
N PRO A 19 21.19 -3.32 -8.62
CA PRO A 19 21.73 -3.12 -7.29
C PRO A 19 20.62 -2.98 -6.24
N SER A 20 20.83 -3.61 -5.07
CA SER A 20 19.94 -3.53 -3.91
C SER A 20 19.72 -2.07 -3.47
N ALA A 21 18.47 -1.72 -3.14
CA ALA A 21 18.11 -0.37 -2.67
C ALA A 21 18.74 -0.04 -1.32
N LEU A 22 19.15 -1.05 -0.54
CA LEU A 22 19.80 -0.86 0.75
C LEU A 22 21.08 -0.03 0.65
N ASN A 23 21.78 -0.09 -0.49
CA ASN A 23 23.04 0.60 -0.69
C ASN A 23 22.90 2.13 -0.66
N SER A 24 21.74 2.67 -1.05
CA SER A 24 21.45 4.11 -1.02
C SER A 24 20.82 4.59 0.29
N MET A 25 20.36 3.68 1.15
CA MET A 25 19.72 4.03 2.43
C MET A 25 20.72 4.56 3.46
N SER A 26 20.26 5.49 4.31
CA SER A 26 20.99 5.93 5.50
C SER A 26 21.20 4.77 6.47
N ARG A 27 22.15 4.89 7.41
CA ARG A 27 22.45 3.84 8.40
C ARG A 27 21.20 3.40 9.17
N ASN A 28 20.43 4.35 9.68
CA ASN A 28 19.24 4.06 10.50
C ASN A 28 18.12 3.44 9.65
N ALA A 29 17.90 3.96 8.43
CA ALA A 29 16.91 3.40 7.52
C ALA A 29 17.27 1.96 7.10
N ARG A 30 18.54 1.71 6.79
CA ARG A 30 19.03 0.36 6.48
C ARG A 30 18.87 -0.59 7.67
N SER A 31 19.19 -0.14 8.88
CA SER A 31 19.03 -0.95 10.10
C SER A 31 17.57 -1.36 10.30
N LEU A 32 16.65 -0.39 10.26
CA LEU A 32 15.23 -0.64 10.41
C LEU A 32 14.71 -1.59 9.31
N PHE A 33 15.06 -1.32 8.05
CA PHE A 33 14.70 -2.18 6.94
C PHE A 33 15.19 -3.62 7.14
N THR A 34 16.47 -3.80 7.50
CA THR A 34 17.05 -5.14 7.70
C THR A 34 16.37 -5.87 8.86
N GLU A 35 16.07 -5.19 9.96
CA GLU A 35 15.38 -5.80 11.11
C GLU A 35 13.95 -6.21 10.74
N SER A 36 13.20 -5.33 10.06
CA SER A 36 11.85 -5.65 9.59
C SER A 36 11.83 -6.82 8.61
N MET A 37 12.75 -6.86 7.64
CA MET A 37 12.83 -7.96 6.68
C MET A 37 13.20 -9.28 7.35
N ASN A 38 14.20 -9.29 8.23
CA ASN A 38 14.57 -10.51 8.96
C ASN A 38 13.40 -11.04 9.80
N TRP A 39 12.63 -10.14 10.42
CA TRP A 39 11.44 -10.54 11.18
C TRP A 39 10.34 -11.09 10.27
N MET A 40 10.06 -10.46 9.12
CA MET A 40 9.05 -10.97 8.18
C MET A 40 9.47 -12.28 7.50
N ASP A 41 10.78 -12.51 7.30
CA ASP A 41 11.30 -13.76 6.75
C ASP A 41 10.87 -14.97 7.62
N ASP A 42 10.77 -14.81 8.95
CA ASP A 42 10.33 -15.87 9.88
C ASP A 42 8.84 -16.25 9.72
N TYR A 43 8.03 -15.39 9.09
CA TYR A 43 6.61 -15.59 8.85
C TYR A 43 6.30 -16.00 7.41
N TYR A 44 7.30 -16.02 6.54
CA TYR A 44 7.09 -16.30 5.13
C TYR A 44 6.90 -17.79 4.85
N ASP A 45 5.77 -18.15 4.23
CA ASP A 45 5.54 -19.47 3.66
C ASP A 45 5.89 -19.47 2.16
N PRO A 46 7.08 -19.98 1.77
CA PRO A 46 7.47 -20.04 0.37
C PRO A 46 6.64 -21.04 -0.43
N ASN A 47 5.86 -21.93 0.17
CA ASN A 47 5.01 -22.85 -0.60
C ASN A 47 3.80 -22.11 -1.17
N THR A 48 3.12 -21.34 -0.33
CA THR A 48 1.92 -20.57 -0.70
C THR A 48 2.27 -19.21 -1.31
N GLY A 49 3.42 -18.64 -0.96
CA GLY A 49 3.81 -17.29 -1.39
C GLY A 49 3.04 -16.21 -0.64
N TYR A 50 2.96 -16.35 0.69
CA TYR A 50 2.33 -15.39 1.60
C TYR A 50 3.06 -15.38 2.94
N LEU A 51 2.88 -14.31 3.71
CA LEU A 51 3.18 -14.28 5.14
C LEU A 51 2.03 -14.90 5.94
N PHE A 52 2.36 -15.68 6.97
CA PHE A 52 1.43 -16.00 8.04
C PHE A 52 1.03 -14.74 8.81
N ASP A 53 -0.21 -14.72 9.34
CA ASP A 53 -0.68 -13.65 10.20
C ASP A 53 0.21 -13.50 11.45
N PHE A 54 0.68 -12.27 11.69
CA PHE A 54 1.54 -11.93 12.81
C PHE A 54 0.83 -12.04 14.16
N SER A 55 -0.49 -11.88 14.20
CA SER A 55 -1.25 -11.78 15.44
C SER A 55 -1.37 -13.11 16.19
N ALA A 56 -1.16 -14.23 15.49
CA ALA A 56 -1.39 -15.59 15.97
C ALA A 56 -2.81 -15.82 16.55
N THR A 57 -3.77 -14.93 16.26
CA THR A 57 -5.15 -15.05 16.76
C THR A 57 -5.91 -16.18 16.06
N THR A 58 -5.53 -16.49 14.82
CA THR A 58 -5.93 -17.70 14.09
C THR A 58 -4.69 -18.47 13.67
N ALA A 59 -4.62 -19.76 14.01
CA ALA A 59 -3.47 -20.57 13.65
C ALA A 59 -3.46 -20.83 12.13
N LEU A 60 -2.32 -20.54 11.50
CA LEU A 60 -1.97 -20.91 10.11
C LEU A 60 -2.74 -20.17 8.98
N ASN A 61 -3.35 -19.02 9.26
CA ASN A 61 -3.91 -18.18 8.20
C ASN A 61 -2.83 -17.25 7.62
N HIS A 62 -2.96 -16.93 6.33
CA HIS A 62 -2.05 -16.02 5.62
C HIS A 62 -2.65 -14.62 5.51
N ASP A 63 -1.87 -13.58 5.79
CA ASP A 63 -2.33 -12.18 5.68
C ASP A 63 -1.94 -11.56 4.34
N THR A 64 -2.93 -11.13 3.56
CA THR A 64 -2.69 -10.57 2.22
C THR A 64 -2.01 -9.19 2.28
N ARG A 65 -2.40 -8.29 3.20
CA ARG A 65 -1.86 -6.91 3.24
C ARG A 65 -0.36 -6.91 3.53
N SER A 66 0.05 -7.61 4.58
CA SER A 66 1.45 -7.71 5.00
C SER A 66 2.28 -8.44 3.93
N SER A 67 1.69 -9.44 3.27
CA SER A 67 2.37 -10.15 2.16
C SER A 67 2.78 -9.20 1.03
N VAL A 68 1.90 -8.28 0.61
CA VAL A 68 2.25 -7.32 -0.46
C VAL A 68 3.35 -6.35 0.01
N TRP A 69 3.33 -5.93 1.28
CA TRP A 69 4.38 -5.08 1.85
C TRP A 69 5.73 -5.80 1.91
N TYR A 70 5.71 -7.09 2.28
CA TYR A 70 6.88 -7.94 2.24
C TYR A 70 7.41 -8.15 0.83
N ALA A 71 6.54 -8.32 -0.18
CA ALA A 71 6.95 -8.40 -1.58
C ALA A 71 7.68 -7.12 -2.03
N LEU A 72 7.21 -5.93 -1.62
CA LEU A 72 7.93 -4.68 -1.86
C LEU A 72 9.31 -4.68 -1.17
N GLY A 73 9.40 -5.20 0.05
CA GLY A 73 10.64 -5.39 0.79
C GLY A 73 11.62 -6.34 0.10
N LEU A 74 11.13 -7.46 -0.43
CA LEU A 74 11.92 -8.40 -1.24
C LEU A 74 12.48 -7.71 -2.48
N LEU A 75 11.68 -6.95 -3.22
CA LEU A 75 12.15 -6.17 -4.38
C LEU A 75 13.22 -5.14 -3.99
N ALA A 76 13.08 -4.48 -2.84
CA ALA A 76 14.07 -3.55 -2.33
C ALA A 76 15.38 -4.23 -1.92
N ARG A 77 15.29 -5.41 -1.29
CA ARG A 77 16.43 -6.23 -0.84
C ARG A 77 17.17 -6.82 -2.03
N ASN A 78 16.44 -7.35 -3.01
CA ASN A 78 16.89 -7.92 -4.27
C ASN A 78 18.09 -8.88 -4.13
N LYS A 79 17.98 -9.85 -3.22
CA LYS A 79 19.00 -10.88 -2.98
C LYS A 79 18.47 -12.26 -3.35
N GLY A 80 19.28 -13.05 -4.08
CA GLY A 80 18.91 -14.43 -4.39
C GLY A 80 17.63 -14.52 -5.23
N ASP A 81 16.63 -15.21 -4.70
CA ASP A 81 15.30 -15.43 -5.27
C ASP A 81 14.26 -14.37 -4.88
N ASP A 82 14.63 -13.35 -4.10
CA ASP A 82 13.72 -12.30 -3.61
C ASP A 82 12.80 -11.74 -4.71
N ALA A 83 13.32 -11.43 -5.90
CA ALA A 83 12.51 -10.89 -6.99
C ALA A 83 11.47 -11.90 -7.51
N THR A 84 11.83 -13.19 -7.56
CA THR A 84 10.91 -14.26 -7.98
C THR A 84 9.82 -14.50 -6.94
N GLU A 85 10.18 -14.54 -5.66
CA GLU A 85 9.21 -14.69 -4.57
C GLU A 85 8.30 -13.45 -4.43
N ALA A 86 8.83 -12.24 -4.66
CA ALA A 86 8.02 -11.03 -4.73
C ALA A 86 6.97 -11.10 -5.84
N GLU A 87 7.35 -11.51 -7.04
CA GLU A 87 6.42 -11.68 -8.16
C GLU A 87 5.37 -12.77 -7.88
N LYS A 88 5.76 -13.86 -7.22
CA LYS A 88 4.83 -14.90 -6.77
C LYS A 88 3.77 -14.33 -5.84
N ILE A 89 4.18 -13.60 -4.78
CA ILE A 89 3.25 -12.96 -3.83
C ILE A 89 2.32 -11.99 -4.55
N ILE A 90 2.88 -11.07 -5.36
CA ILE A 90 2.10 -10.06 -6.09
C ILE A 90 1.05 -10.72 -6.98
N THR A 91 1.44 -11.75 -7.72
CA THR A 91 0.54 -12.47 -8.64
C THR A 91 -0.58 -13.17 -7.87
N ASN A 92 -0.25 -13.84 -6.77
CA ASN A 92 -1.24 -14.53 -5.94
C ASN A 92 -2.26 -13.55 -5.35
N VAL A 93 -1.80 -12.43 -4.78
CA VAL A 93 -2.69 -11.40 -4.21
C VAL A 93 -3.59 -10.80 -5.28
N ILE A 94 -3.07 -10.50 -6.47
CA ILE A 94 -3.87 -9.96 -7.57
C ILE A 94 -4.93 -10.97 -8.03
N HIS A 95 -4.60 -12.26 -8.12
CA HIS A 95 -5.58 -13.30 -8.44
C HIS A 95 -6.65 -13.49 -7.37
N ALA A 96 -6.38 -13.06 -6.13
CA ALA A 96 -7.34 -13.03 -5.02
C ALA A 96 -8.17 -11.73 -4.98
N GLN A 97 -8.05 -10.85 -5.98
CA GLN A 97 -8.90 -9.67 -6.11
C GLN A 97 -10.31 -10.08 -6.56
N TYR A 98 -11.35 -9.53 -5.95
CA TYR A 98 -12.73 -9.84 -6.33
C TYR A 98 -13.12 -9.21 -7.68
N GLU A 99 -13.72 -9.98 -8.57
CA GLU A 99 -13.93 -9.58 -9.96
C GLU A 99 -15.39 -9.27 -10.34
N ASP A 100 -16.40 -9.66 -9.55
CA ASP A 100 -17.80 -9.41 -9.91
C ASP A 100 -18.22 -7.97 -9.56
N PRO A 101 -18.52 -7.10 -10.55
CA PRO A 101 -18.95 -5.73 -10.30
C PRO A 101 -20.33 -5.60 -9.66
N LYS A 102 -21.09 -6.70 -9.51
CA LYS A 102 -22.36 -6.67 -8.76
C LYS A 102 -22.16 -6.65 -7.25
N ASP A 103 -20.98 -7.05 -6.79
CA ASP A 103 -20.67 -7.18 -5.38
C ASP A 103 -20.17 -5.85 -4.79
N GLU A 104 -20.60 -5.52 -3.56
CA GLU A 104 -20.13 -4.31 -2.85
C GLU A 104 -18.59 -4.34 -2.60
N TRP A 105 -18.03 -5.54 -2.54
CA TRP A 105 -16.60 -5.80 -2.36
C TRP A 105 -15.83 -5.90 -3.69
N TYR A 106 -16.45 -5.56 -4.83
CA TYR A 106 -15.79 -5.56 -6.14
C TYR A 106 -14.41 -4.88 -6.09
N ALA A 107 -13.40 -5.55 -6.65
CA ALA A 107 -12.01 -5.10 -6.73
C ALA A 107 -11.30 -4.80 -5.39
N THR A 108 -11.88 -5.16 -4.24
CA THR A 108 -11.05 -5.36 -3.03
C THR A 108 -10.34 -6.72 -3.11
N TYR A 109 -9.50 -7.01 -2.13
CA TYR A 109 -8.70 -8.23 -2.07
C TYR A 109 -9.23 -9.14 -0.97
N GLN A 110 -9.06 -10.45 -1.14
CA GLN A 110 -9.24 -11.36 -0.01
C GLN A 110 -8.32 -10.94 1.15
N LYS A 111 -8.85 -10.91 2.36
CA LYS A 111 -8.08 -10.58 3.56
C LYS A 111 -7.05 -11.66 3.86
N GLU A 112 -7.50 -12.90 3.73
CA GLU A 112 -6.71 -14.09 3.96
C GLU A 112 -6.89 -15.03 2.78
N ARG A 113 -5.82 -15.74 2.42
CA ARG A 113 -5.86 -16.72 1.32
C ARG A 113 -6.90 -17.82 1.56
N GLU A 114 -7.07 -18.21 2.82
CA GLU A 114 -7.94 -19.31 3.24
C GLU A 114 -9.43 -18.92 3.36
N GLU A 115 -9.79 -17.64 3.20
CA GLU A 115 -11.15 -17.20 3.48
C GLU A 115 -12.16 -17.67 2.41
N PRO A 116 -13.40 -18.05 2.81
CA PRO A 116 -14.45 -18.37 1.86
C PRO A 116 -14.84 -17.15 1.00
N TYR A 117 -15.53 -17.40 -0.11
CA TYR A 117 -16.08 -16.30 -0.91
C TYR A 117 -17.09 -15.48 -0.09
N VAL A 118 -16.94 -14.16 -0.11
CA VAL A 118 -17.78 -13.20 0.62
C VAL A 118 -19.20 -13.24 0.10
N GLY A 119 -20.19 -13.17 1.00
CA GLY A 119 -21.60 -13.27 0.64
C GLY A 119 -22.11 -14.71 0.48
N SER A 120 -21.27 -15.72 0.66
CA SER A 120 -21.71 -17.11 0.75
C SER A 120 -22.54 -17.36 2.03
N PRO A 121 -23.38 -18.41 2.08
CA PRO A 121 -24.22 -18.70 3.26
C PRO A 121 -23.44 -18.84 4.58
N HIS A 122 -22.18 -19.25 4.51
CA HIS A 122 -21.31 -19.46 5.68
C HIS A 122 -20.30 -18.33 5.90
N TYR A 123 -20.22 -17.35 4.99
CA TYR A 123 -19.35 -16.18 5.10
C TYR A 123 -20.09 -14.92 4.62
N PRO A 124 -21.12 -14.48 5.37
CA PRO A 124 -21.99 -13.39 4.96
C PRO A 124 -21.21 -12.08 4.79
N ALA A 125 -21.64 -11.26 3.83
CA ALA A 125 -21.00 -9.99 3.55
C ALA A 125 -21.23 -8.99 4.70
N LYS A 126 -20.13 -8.59 5.34
CA LYS A 126 -20.09 -7.63 6.44
C LYS A 126 -18.83 -6.78 6.28
N ILE A 127 -19.04 -5.52 5.92
CA ILE A 127 -17.98 -4.54 5.72
C ILE A 127 -17.14 -4.40 7.01
N TYR A 128 -15.82 -4.29 6.85
CA TYR A 128 -14.83 -4.28 7.93
C TYR A 128 -14.76 -5.57 8.77
N ASN A 129 -15.33 -6.66 8.26
CA ASN A 129 -15.27 -7.96 8.91
C ASN A 129 -14.95 -9.09 7.92
N SER A 130 -15.89 -9.47 7.04
CA SER A 130 -15.64 -10.50 6.03
C SER A 130 -14.97 -9.93 4.77
N TRP A 131 -15.02 -8.62 4.59
CA TRP A 131 -14.27 -7.88 3.58
C TRP A 131 -13.96 -6.48 4.09
N ASP A 132 -12.94 -5.84 3.53
CA ASP A 132 -12.59 -4.46 3.86
C ASP A 132 -12.26 -3.66 2.59
N PRO A 133 -13.01 -2.58 2.28
CA PRO A 133 -12.75 -1.77 1.10
C PRO A 133 -11.47 -0.90 1.20
N ASN A 134 -10.92 -0.69 2.40
CA ASN A 134 -9.68 0.07 2.58
C ASN A 134 -8.47 -0.63 1.97
N TRP A 135 -8.54 -1.96 1.83
CA TRP A 135 -7.46 -2.79 1.29
C TRP A 135 -7.10 -2.43 -0.15
N ARG A 136 -8.06 -1.88 -0.91
CA ARG A 136 -7.82 -1.25 -2.21
C ARG A 136 -6.70 -0.22 -2.16
N GLY A 137 -6.74 0.69 -1.17
CA GLY A 137 -5.72 1.72 -0.98
C GLY A 137 -4.38 1.15 -0.51
N PHE A 138 -4.39 0.26 0.50
CA PHE A 138 -3.16 -0.31 1.05
C PHE A 138 -2.41 -1.18 0.03
N VAL A 139 -3.10 -2.13 -0.61
CA VAL A 139 -2.48 -2.97 -1.65
C VAL A 139 -2.12 -2.11 -2.86
N GLY A 140 -3.01 -1.22 -3.31
CA GLY A 140 -2.79 -0.39 -4.49
C GLY A 140 -1.58 0.54 -4.36
N THR A 141 -1.43 1.23 -3.22
CA THR A 141 -0.26 2.09 -2.96
C THR A 141 1.04 1.30 -2.96
N THR A 142 1.04 0.11 -2.36
CA THR A 142 2.21 -0.78 -2.32
C THR A 142 2.62 -1.26 -3.72
N LEU A 143 1.63 -1.67 -4.54
CA LEU A 143 1.88 -2.07 -5.93
C LEU A 143 2.39 -0.91 -6.78
N ILE A 144 1.89 0.31 -6.54
CA ILE A 144 2.42 1.53 -7.20
C ILE A 144 3.89 1.73 -6.82
N MET A 145 4.25 1.62 -5.54
CA MET A 145 5.64 1.73 -5.11
C MET A 145 6.53 0.67 -5.77
N ALA A 146 6.06 -0.57 -5.90
CA ALA A 146 6.78 -1.63 -6.61
C ALA A 146 7.03 -1.25 -8.09
N MET A 147 6.03 -0.65 -8.75
CA MET A 147 6.15 -0.18 -10.14
C MET A 147 7.08 1.03 -10.29
N GLU A 148 7.01 2.00 -9.38
CA GLU A 148 7.84 3.20 -9.41
C GLU A 148 9.32 2.89 -9.15
N GLU A 149 9.59 2.06 -8.15
CA GLU A 149 10.94 1.85 -7.65
C GLU A 149 11.63 0.63 -8.29
N TYR A 150 10.86 -0.40 -8.67
CA TYR A 150 11.41 -1.72 -8.99
C TYR A 150 10.88 -2.34 -10.29
N SER A 151 10.21 -1.56 -11.16
CA SER A 151 9.71 -2.08 -12.45
C SER A 151 10.80 -2.65 -13.38
N ALA A 152 12.08 -2.31 -13.18
CA ALA A 152 13.17 -2.88 -13.96
C ALA A 152 13.42 -4.38 -13.67
N ILE A 153 13.06 -4.85 -12.47
CA ILE A 153 13.28 -6.24 -12.03
C ILE A 153 11.98 -7.07 -11.96
N ILE A 154 10.81 -6.44 -12.07
CA ILE A 154 9.52 -7.11 -12.18
C ILE A 154 9.27 -7.51 -13.64
N SER A 155 8.83 -8.73 -13.91
CA SER A 155 8.50 -9.18 -15.28
C SER A 155 7.40 -8.33 -15.92
N LYS A 156 7.42 -8.24 -17.27
CA LYS A 156 6.41 -7.46 -18.01
C LYS A 156 5.00 -8.01 -17.86
N SER A 157 4.84 -9.31 -17.68
CA SER A 157 3.55 -9.94 -17.37
C SER A 157 3.01 -9.46 -16.03
N THR A 158 3.84 -9.47 -14.98
CA THR A 158 3.45 -9.03 -13.64
C THR A 158 3.17 -7.54 -13.60
N GLN A 159 3.96 -6.71 -14.29
CA GLN A 159 3.66 -5.28 -14.47
C GLN A 159 2.28 -5.05 -15.09
N LYS A 160 1.90 -5.83 -16.12
CA LYS A 160 0.57 -5.73 -16.74
C LYS A 160 -0.54 -6.15 -15.78
N LEU A 161 -0.33 -7.21 -15.00
CA LEU A 161 -1.27 -7.64 -13.96
C LEU A 161 -1.47 -6.57 -12.89
N ILE A 162 -0.39 -5.95 -12.41
CA ILE A 162 -0.44 -4.83 -11.45
C ILE A 162 -1.31 -3.70 -12.02
N LEU A 163 -1.05 -3.26 -13.25
CA LEU A 163 -1.80 -2.17 -13.87
C LEU A 163 -3.30 -2.50 -14.03
N GLN A 164 -3.64 -3.73 -14.38
CA GLN A 164 -5.04 -4.18 -14.45
C GLN A 164 -5.70 -4.19 -13.06
N SER A 165 -4.98 -4.67 -12.04
CA SER A 165 -5.48 -4.69 -10.66
C SER A 165 -5.71 -3.27 -10.12
N LEU A 166 -4.83 -2.32 -10.43
CA LEU A 166 -4.98 -0.91 -10.06
C LEU A 166 -6.13 -0.22 -10.78
N TYR A 167 -6.36 -0.56 -12.06
CA TYR A 167 -7.56 -0.12 -12.78
C TYR A 167 -8.83 -0.61 -12.08
N ASN A 168 -8.89 -1.90 -11.76
CA ASN A 168 -10.02 -2.50 -11.04
C ASN A 168 -10.19 -1.83 -9.66
N THR A 169 -9.10 -1.62 -8.93
CA THR A 169 -9.09 -0.93 -7.63
C THR A 169 -9.74 0.45 -7.72
N THR A 170 -9.34 1.23 -8.73
CA THR A 170 -9.90 2.57 -8.99
C THR A 170 -11.40 2.50 -9.31
N LYS A 171 -11.83 1.47 -10.05
CA LYS A 171 -13.26 1.21 -10.31
C LYS A 171 -14.03 0.76 -9.08
N GLY A 172 -13.47 -0.12 -8.25
CA GLY A 172 -14.08 -0.53 -6.99
C GLY A 172 -14.25 0.64 -6.02
N ASP A 173 -13.33 1.60 -6.03
CA ASP A 173 -13.46 2.81 -5.22
C ASP A 173 -14.61 3.74 -5.64
N GLU A 174 -15.19 3.58 -6.83
CA GLU A 174 -16.43 4.27 -7.22
C GLU A 174 -17.63 3.82 -6.35
N TYR A 175 -17.55 2.65 -5.71
CA TYR A 175 -18.57 2.10 -4.80
C TYR A 175 -18.45 2.69 -3.39
N ARG A 176 -17.39 3.47 -3.12
CA ARG A 176 -17.14 4.10 -1.84
C ARG A 176 -17.57 5.56 -1.86
N PHE A 177 -18.81 5.82 -1.46
CA PHE A 177 -19.43 7.15 -1.54
C PHE A 177 -19.86 7.71 -0.18
N GLY A 178 -19.53 7.04 0.93
CA GLY A 178 -19.90 7.48 2.27
C GLY A 178 -21.41 7.41 2.51
N ASN A 179 -21.85 6.41 3.25
CA ASN A 179 -23.24 6.12 3.55
C ASN A 179 -23.62 6.60 4.96
N THR A 180 -24.86 7.06 5.10
CA THR A 180 -25.45 7.39 6.40
C THR A 180 -25.85 6.16 7.21
N ASP A 181 -26.03 5.01 6.54
CA ASP A 181 -26.16 3.70 7.16
C ASP A 181 -24.80 3.23 7.68
N ASN A 182 -24.68 3.08 9.00
CA ASN A 182 -23.45 2.69 9.68
C ASN A 182 -23.04 1.23 9.43
N THR A 183 -23.86 0.45 8.73
CA THR A 183 -23.55 -0.91 8.28
C THR A 183 -22.98 -0.96 6.86
N LYS A 184 -22.84 0.19 6.20
CA LYS A 184 -22.36 0.35 4.82
C LYS A 184 -21.05 1.16 4.75
N ASP A 185 -20.56 1.38 3.53
CA ASP A 185 -19.34 2.18 3.31
C ASP A 185 -19.43 3.54 4.00
N ASN A 186 -18.31 3.99 4.55
CA ASN A 186 -18.20 5.26 5.27
C ASN A 186 -17.03 6.11 4.74
N LEU A 187 -16.61 5.92 3.48
CA LEU A 187 -15.50 6.67 2.92
C LEU A 187 -15.91 8.09 2.51
N TYR A 188 -15.69 9.01 3.44
CA TYR A 188 -15.77 10.45 3.19
C TYR A 188 -14.36 11.03 2.99
N PRO A 189 -14.21 12.18 2.32
CA PRO A 189 -12.91 12.88 2.25
C PRO A 189 -12.27 13.15 3.62
N ALA A 190 -13.07 13.22 4.69
CA ALA A 190 -12.60 13.33 6.08
C ALA A 190 -11.98 12.05 6.65
N TYR A 191 -12.14 10.89 5.99
CA TYR A 191 -11.56 9.60 6.41
C TYR A 191 -10.08 9.49 6.01
N SER A 192 -9.31 10.51 6.43
CA SER A 192 -7.84 10.53 6.53
C SER A 192 -7.11 9.59 5.57
N ASN A 193 -6.57 8.48 6.08
CA ASN A 193 -5.67 7.56 5.37
C ASN A 193 -6.31 6.89 4.14
N PRO A 194 -7.42 6.12 4.22
CA PRO A 194 -8.11 5.59 3.05
C PRO A 194 -8.42 6.65 1.99
N SER A 195 -8.85 7.85 2.41
CA SER A 195 -9.19 8.92 1.48
C SER A 195 -7.97 9.47 0.74
N ILE A 196 -6.87 9.69 1.45
CA ILE A 196 -5.59 10.12 0.86
C ILE A 196 -5.06 9.06 -0.12
N MET A 197 -5.10 7.78 0.26
CA MET A 197 -4.67 6.67 -0.59
C MET A 197 -5.55 6.53 -1.84
N ARG A 198 -6.88 6.63 -1.70
CA ARG A 198 -7.82 6.59 -2.85
C ARG A 198 -7.49 7.66 -3.88
N ALA A 199 -7.29 8.90 -3.44
CA ALA A 199 -6.98 10.01 -4.34
C ALA A 199 -5.67 9.75 -5.10
N PHE A 200 -4.65 9.26 -4.40
CA PHE A 200 -3.37 8.89 -4.96
C PHE A 200 -3.49 7.78 -6.01
N VAL A 201 -4.05 6.62 -5.63
CA VAL A 201 -4.19 5.46 -6.50
C VAL A 201 -4.98 5.82 -7.75
N SER A 202 -6.09 6.55 -7.60
CA SER A 202 -6.93 6.94 -8.74
C SER A 202 -6.20 7.87 -9.72
N SER A 203 -5.52 8.91 -9.23
CA SER A 203 -4.80 9.86 -10.10
C SER A 203 -3.60 9.21 -10.75
N TRP A 204 -2.80 8.46 -9.99
CA TRP A 204 -1.63 7.75 -10.50
C TRP A 204 -2.03 6.74 -11.59
N THR A 205 -3.05 5.91 -11.31
CA THR A 205 -3.55 4.89 -12.25
C THR A 205 -4.08 5.54 -13.52
N GLY A 206 -4.89 6.59 -13.37
CA GLY A 206 -5.42 7.35 -14.49
C GLY A 206 -4.31 7.90 -15.39
N ARG A 207 -3.26 8.48 -14.81
CA ARG A 207 -2.14 9.02 -15.57
C ARG A 207 -1.33 7.93 -16.25
N ARG A 208 -1.04 6.84 -15.53
CA ARG A 208 -0.27 5.69 -16.04
C ARG A 208 -0.95 4.97 -17.20
N LEU A 209 -2.28 4.89 -17.17
CA LEU A 209 -3.09 4.24 -18.21
C LEU A 209 -3.67 5.20 -19.25
N HIS A 210 -3.38 6.50 -19.14
CA HIS A 210 -3.98 7.56 -19.96
C HIS A 210 -5.52 7.64 -19.86
N GLU A 211 -6.08 7.19 -18.73
CA GLU A 211 -7.50 7.27 -18.37
C GLU A 211 -7.82 8.62 -17.73
N LYS A 212 -8.30 9.56 -18.56
CA LYS A 212 -8.57 10.95 -18.14
C LYS A 212 -9.60 11.05 -17.03
N ASN A 213 -10.63 10.21 -17.04
CA ASN A 213 -11.70 10.25 -16.02
C ASN A 213 -11.18 9.80 -14.65
N MET A 214 -10.35 8.77 -14.60
CA MET A 214 -9.70 8.32 -13.36
C MET A 214 -8.77 9.40 -12.80
N THR A 215 -7.98 10.02 -13.68
CA THR A 215 -7.10 11.14 -13.31
C THR A 215 -7.91 12.28 -12.70
N ALA A 216 -8.95 12.74 -13.40
CA ALA A 216 -9.79 13.83 -12.94
C ALA A 216 -10.54 13.50 -11.63
N SER A 217 -10.98 12.26 -11.47
CA SER A 217 -11.64 11.78 -10.24
C SER A 217 -10.71 11.85 -9.03
N GLY A 218 -9.48 11.33 -9.17
CA GLY A 218 -8.48 11.38 -8.10
C GLY A 218 -8.09 12.80 -7.71
N GLU A 219 -7.81 13.66 -8.70
CA GLU A 219 -7.49 15.09 -8.47
C GLU A 219 -8.64 15.86 -7.84
N LYS A 220 -9.89 15.57 -8.23
CA LYS A 220 -11.06 16.18 -7.60
C LYS A 220 -11.19 15.73 -6.14
N TYR A 221 -11.08 14.42 -5.87
CA TYR A 221 -11.19 13.89 -4.52
C TYR A 221 -10.09 14.46 -3.61
N ALA A 222 -8.87 14.61 -4.12
CA ALA A 222 -7.78 15.29 -3.42
C ALA A 222 -8.14 16.73 -3.03
N LYS A 223 -8.76 17.52 -3.93
CA LYS A 223 -9.21 18.88 -3.60
C LYS A 223 -10.22 18.88 -2.46
N ASP A 224 -11.12 17.90 -2.41
CA ASP A 224 -12.10 17.79 -1.32
C ASP A 224 -11.38 17.52 0.03
N ILE A 225 -10.32 16.70 0.04
CA ILE A 225 -9.47 16.46 1.22
C ILE A 225 -8.70 17.74 1.62
N ILE A 226 -8.06 18.40 0.66
CA ILE A 226 -7.27 19.62 0.89
C ILE A 226 -8.15 20.75 1.44
N ASN A 227 -9.36 20.92 0.89
CA ASN A 227 -10.32 21.89 1.38
C ASN A 227 -10.71 21.63 2.84
N LEU A 228 -10.85 20.36 3.24
CA LEU A 228 -11.11 20.01 4.64
C LEU A 228 -9.90 20.31 5.53
N PHE A 229 -8.70 19.96 5.07
CA PHE A 229 -7.46 20.21 5.81
C PHE A 229 -7.26 21.72 6.07
N ASN A 230 -7.41 22.54 5.04
CA ASN A 230 -7.18 23.99 5.09
C ASN A 230 -8.16 24.76 5.99
N ARG A 231 -9.22 24.10 6.49
CA ARG A 231 -10.12 24.71 7.48
C ARG A 231 -9.46 24.88 8.85
N ALA A 232 -8.52 24.01 9.19
CA ALA A 232 -7.93 23.94 10.53
C ALA A 232 -6.43 23.55 10.52
N ASN A 233 -5.81 23.41 9.34
CA ASN A 233 -4.45 22.91 9.16
C ASN A 233 -4.20 21.57 9.88
N THR A 234 -5.19 20.68 9.82
CA THR A 234 -5.10 19.34 10.41
C THR A 234 -5.94 18.36 9.61
N LEU A 235 -5.53 17.08 9.65
CA LEU A 235 -6.37 15.96 9.25
C LEU A 235 -7.59 15.86 10.17
N SER A 236 -8.69 15.34 9.64
CA SER A 236 -9.92 15.15 10.44
C SER A 236 -9.76 14.10 11.53
N GLU A 237 -8.87 13.13 11.32
CA GLU A 237 -8.42 12.20 12.35
C GLU A 237 -7.25 12.79 13.14
N PHE A 238 -7.54 13.92 13.79
CA PHE A 238 -6.57 14.63 14.63
C PHE A 238 -6.14 13.77 15.81
N ASN A 239 -4.86 13.87 16.19
CA ASN A 239 -4.29 13.23 17.36
C ASN A 239 -4.48 11.71 17.42
N SER A 240 -4.38 11.02 16.27
CA SER A 240 -4.33 9.56 16.23
C SER A 240 -2.91 9.10 15.96
N GLY A 241 -2.16 8.73 17.00
CA GLY A 241 -0.79 8.22 16.83
C GLY A 241 -0.72 7.06 15.83
N THR A 242 -1.72 6.17 15.86
CA THR A 242 -1.87 5.05 14.93
C THR A 242 -1.98 5.51 13.48
N TYR A 243 -2.97 6.33 13.14
CA TYR A 243 -3.30 6.60 11.74
C TYR A 243 -2.58 7.81 11.15
N THR A 244 -1.98 8.66 12.00
CA THR A 244 -1.19 9.81 11.55
C THR A 244 0.01 9.36 10.72
N GLY A 245 0.70 8.28 11.14
CA GLY A 245 1.81 7.71 10.35
C GLY A 245 1.37 7.25 8.96
N VAL A 246 0.22 6.57 8.89
CA VAL A 246 -0.34 6.06 7.62
C VAL A 246 -0.79 7.21 6.70
N SER A 247 -1.33 8.28 7.28
CA SER A 247 -1.71 9.47 6.52
C SER A 247 -0.48 10.25 6.02
N LEU A 248 0.55 10.39 6.84
CA LEU A 248 1.85 10.94 6.41
C LEU A 248 2.47 10.12 5.28
N PHE A 249 2.40 8.78 5.36
CA PHE A 249 2.79 7.89 4.28
C PHE A 249 2.03 8.23 2.98
N GLY A 250 0.69 8.29 3.02
CA GLY A 250 -0.12 8.64 1.85
C GLY A 250 0.23 10.02 1.25
N LEU A 251 0.44 11.04 2.08
CA LEU A 251 0.84 12.38 1.63
C LEU A 251 2.26 12.38 1.05
N LEU A 252 3.18 11.58 1.57
CA LEU A 252 4.50 11.42 0.97
C LEU A 252 4.39 10.83 -0.44
N LEU A 253 3.52 9.85 -0.66
CA LEU A 253 3.26 9.31 -2.01
C LEU A 253 2.75 10.38 -2.98
N TRP A 254 1.85 11.25 -2.52
CA TRP A 254 1.37 12.40 -3.30
C TRP A 254 2.53 13.27 -3.78
N SER A 255 3.44 13.64 -2.88
CA SER A 255 4.57 14.50 -3.20
C SER A 255 5.62 13.82 -4.09
N LYS A 256 5.81 12.50 -3.93
CA LYS A 256 6.93 11.77 -4.54
C LYS A 256 6.62 11.22 -5.93
N TYR A 257 5.41 10.70 -6.14
CA TYR A 257 5.11 9.90 -7.34
C TYR A 257 4.08 10.53 -8.28
N LEU A 258 3.53 11.69 -7.94
CA LEU A 258 2.66 12.44 -8.83
C LEU A 258 3.43 13.61 -9.48
N PRO A 259 3.12 13.93 -10.76
CA PRO A 259 3.79 15.01 -11.48
C PRO A 259 3.48 16.40 -10.91
N GLU A 260 4.34 17.37 -11.22
CA GLU A 260 4.25 18.76 -10.72
C GLU A 260 2.93 19.47 -11.04
N ASP A 261 2.18 19.03 -12.06
CA ASP A 261 0.86 19.59 -12.40
C ASP A 261 -0.26 19.16 -11.44
N SER A 262 -0.07 18.07 -10.69
CA SER A 262 -1.05 17.55 -9.73
C SER A 262 -1.29 18.50 -8.56
N VAL A 263 -2.54 18.62 -8.12
CA VAL A 263 -2.86 19.37 -6.88
C VAL A 263 -2.24 18.70 -5.65
N MET A 264 -2.15 17.37 -5.69
CA MET A 264 -1.61 16.56 -4.61
C MET A 264 -0.12 16.85 -4.40
N THR A 265 0.66 16.90 -5.48
CA THR A 265 2.10 17.23 -5.42
C THR A 265 2.35 18.63 -4.85
N LYS A 266 1.49 19.60 -5.19
CA LYS A 266 1.62 20.99 -4.73
C LYS A 266 1.30 21.17 -3.25
N GLU A 267 0.24 20.52 -2.77
CA GLU A 267 -0.29 20.74 -1.42
C GLU A 267 0.30 19.78 -0.38
N ALA A 268 0.74 18.58 -0.78
CA ALA A 268 1.28 17.58 0.14
C ALA A 268 2.41 18.09 1.04
N PRO A 269 3.42 18.85 0.57
CA PRO A 269 4.48 19.36 1.45
C PRO A 269 3.95 20.19 2.63
N SER A 270 3.01 21.09 2.37
CA SER A 270 2.37 21.92 3.40
C SER A 270 1.55 21.07 4.37
N MET A 271 0.78 20.10 3.86
CA MET A 271 -0.01 19.21 4.72
C MET A 271 0.86 18.33 5.62
N ILE A 272 2.00 17.85 5.11
CA ILE A 272 2.99 17.07 5.86
C ILE A 272 3.61 17.94 6.97
N GLU A 273 4.03 19.16 6.65
CA GLU A 273 4.62 20.10 7.60
C GLU A 273 3.68 20.36 8.78
N HIS A 274 2.45 20.82 8.52
CA HIS A 274 1.48 21.12 9.56
C HIS A 274 1.08 19.87 10.39
N THR A 275 1.05 18.69 9.76
CA THR A 275 0.80 17.43 10.48
C THR A 275 1.95 17.13 11.46
N TRP A 276 3.21 17.32 11.04
CA TRP A 276 4.37 17.15 11.93
C TRP A 276 4.41 18.21 13.04
N GLU A 277 4.06 19.46 12.76
CA GLU A 277 3.94 20.50 13.78
C GLU A 277 2.93 20.12 14.85
N ALA A 278 1.75 19.62 14.45
CA ALA A 278 0.73 19.15 15.38
C ALA A 278 1.24 17.99 16.26
N ILE A 279 1.89 16.99 15.67
CA ILE A 279 2.51 15.89 16.43
C ILE A 279 3.55 16.44 17.42
N GLY A 280 4.40 17.36 16.97
CA GLY A 280 5.44 17.97 17.80
C GLY A 280 4.90 18.74 19.01
N GLN A 281 3.77 19.43 18.84
CA GLN A 281 3.10 20.15 19.93
C GLN A 281 2.49 19.21 20.98
N LEU A 282 2.05 18.02 20.56
CA LEU A 282 1.38 17.04 21.42
C LEU A 282 2.36 16.01 22.00
N TRP A 283 3.56 15.88 21.45
CA TRP A 283 4.56 14.95 21.93
C TRP A 283 5.10 15.35 23.30
N HIS A 284 5.00 14.45 24.27
CA HIS A 284 5.59 14.61 25.59
C HIS A 284 6.88 13.76 25.73
N PRO A 285 8.07 14.39 25.74
CA PRO A 285 9.34 13.65 25.68
C PRO A 285 9.60 12.77 26.91
N GLY A 286 9.14 13.16 28.10
CA GLY A 286 9.30 12.38 29.32
C GLY A 286 8.43 11.12 29.37
N MET A 287 7.29 11.13 28.67
CA MET A 287 6.37 9.98 28.60
C MET A 287 6.63 9.13 27.37
N LYS A 288 7.36 9.68 26.38
CA LYS A 288 7.50 9.12 25.04
C LYS A 288 6.14 8.79 24.43
N ASN A 289 5.22 9.75 24.53
CA ASN A 289 3.82 9.57 24.15
C ASN A 289 3.26 10.84 23.53
N ILE A 290 2.29 10.69 22.63
CA ILE A 290 1.50 11.81 22.11
C ILE A 290 0.38 12.06 23.14
N ALA A 291 0.35 13.26 23.71
CA ALA A 291 -0.59 13.66 24.74
C ALA A 291 -1.56 14.70 24.19
N GLY A 292 -2.82 14.64 24.60
CA GLY A 292 -3.82 15.62 24.21
C GLY A 292 -5.23 15.05 24.20
N PRO A 293 -6.23 15.91 24.03
CA PRO A 293 -7.61 15.48 23.91
C PRO A 293 -7.84 14.72 22.59
N TRP A 294 -8.88 13.88 22.57
CA TRP A 294 -9.33 13.13 21.38
C TRP A 294 -8.30 12.16 20.78
N ASP A 295 -7.53 11.47 21.62
CA ASP A 295 -6.63 10.40 21.14
C ASP A 295 -7.44 9.18 20.65
N ARG A 296 -7.35 8.90 19.35
CA ARG A 296 -7.77 7.61 18.76
C ARG A 296 -6.53 6.73 18.66
N SER A 297 -6.27 5.98 19.71
CA SER A 297 -5.15 5.05 19.82
C SER A 297 -5.61 3.62 20.10
N TYR A 298 -4.76 2.64 19.79
CA TYR A 298 -4.97 1.24 20.22
C TYR A 298 -4.66 1.03 21.71
N GLY A 299 -4.06 2.01 22.37
CA GLY A 299 -3.81 2.02 23.80
C GLY A 299 -3.28 3.37 24.26
N TYR A 300 -3.42 3.66 25.56
CA TYR A 300 -2.99 4.95 26.13
C TYR A 300 -1.48 5.11 26.28
N ASP A 301 -0.70 4.03 26.17
CA ASP A 301 0.76 4.04 26.33
C ASP A 301 1.42 3.50 25.06
N MET A 302 1.91 4.43 24.22
CA MET A 302 2.61 4.11 22.96
C MET A 302 3.88 3.24 23.15
N ASN A 303 4.36 3.05 24.38
CA ASN A 303 5.49 2.16 24.66
C ASN A 303 5.07 0.69 24.81
N ARG A 304 3.76 0.38 24.80
CA ARG A 304 3.23 -0.96 25.07
C ARG A 304 2.56 -1.64 23.89
N TYR A 305 2.43 -0.96 22.77
CA TYR A 305 1.87 -1.52 21.55
C TYR A 305 2.61 -0.97 20.34
N LEU A 306 2.64 -1.77 19.27
CA LEU A 306 3.13 -1.35 17.98
C LEU A 306 1.96 -0.88 17.13
N ILE A 307 2.20 0.16 16.33
CA ILE A 307 1.30 0.61 15.28
C ILE A 307 1.80 -0.09 14.01
N LEU A 308 1.15 -1.20 13.65
CA LEU A 308 1.43 -1.96 12.43
C LEU A 308 0.20 -1.82 11.53
N ASP A 309 0.17 -0.77 10.71
CA ASP A 309 -0.83 -0.59 9.65
C ASP A 309 -0.17 -0.28 8.30
#